data_AF-A0AAW8D6F4-F1
#
_entry.id   AF-A0AAW8D6F4-F1
#
_cell.length_a   1.000
_cell.length_b   1.000
_cell.length_c   1.000
_cell.angle_alpha   90.00
_cell.angle_beta   90.00
_cell.angle_gamma   90.00
#
_symmetry.space_group_name_H-M   'P 1'
#
loop_
_entity.id
_entity.type
_entity.pdbx_description
1 polymer ?
#
loop_
_entity_poly.entity_id
_entity_poly.type
_entity_poly.pdbx_seq_one_letter_code
_entity_poly.pdbx_strand_id
1 'polypeptide(L)'
;MKSQKTQQHLSLERRNFPFPLRVRKKYLLAFTALFFSITDTTAGWISGRNMVWVNLDKSPGGAQVDRTIASFLNKNPTTCDGVWSINDSWLYMKKRPPTITDDLVTEIFKNGQTSKIKALHEALKNYTDEYLDDGFDGIIVYSNSGEGKMMRMTTGRGKIETFTVSLKGKQPRGDMIESAFCFLLPPVTRLP
;
A
#
# COMPACT_ATOMS: atom_id res chain seq x y z
N MET A 1 -3.48 60.38 -40.58
CA MET A 1 -2.38 59.39 -40.55
C MET A 1 -2.64 58.34 -41.62
N LYS A 2 -1.61 57.98 -42.37
CA LYS A 2 -1.64 57.29 -43.66
C LYS A 2 -1.69 55.75 -43.55
N SER A 3 -2.13 55.15 -44.67
CA SER A 3 -1.64 53.91 -45.32
C SER A 3 -2.55 52.69 -45.15
N GLN A 4 -3.29 52.24 -46.18
CA GLN A 4 -2.87 51.41 -47.35
C GLN A 4 -2.13 50.13 -46.90
N LYS A 5 -2.43 48.90 -47.36
CA LYS A 5 -2.64 48.45 -48.74
C LYS A 5 -3.06 46.96 -48.78
N THR A 6 -4.05 46.65 -49.60
CA THR A 6 -4.10 45.66 -50.71
C THR A 6 -3.28 44.34 -50.65
N GLN A 7 -4.03 43.27 -50.94
CA GLN A 7 -3.71 41.96 -51.54
C GLN A 7 -2.36 41.82 -52.25
N GLN A 8 -1.74 40.64 -52.12
CA GLN A 8 -1.07 39.99 -53.25
C GLN A 8 -0.99 38.46 -53.14
N HIS A 9 -1.58 37.85 -54.15
CA HIS A 9 -1.50 36.47 -54.61
C HIS A 9 -0.04 36.13 -54.97
N LEU A 10 0.51 34.98 -54.55
CA LEU A 10 1.79 34.49 -55.09
C LEU A 10 1.76 32.97 -55.23
N SER A 11 1.93 32.57 -56.49
CA SER A 11 1.84 31.25 -57.07
C SER A 11 2.88 30.27 -56.52
N LEU A 12 2.45 29.03 -56.27
CA LEU A 12 3.34 27.88 -56.08
C LEU A 12 3.96 27.49 -57.43
N GLU A 13 5.10 28.12 -57.73
CA GLU A 13 5.94 27.80 -58.89
C GLU A 13 6.56 26.40 -58.70
N ARG A 14 6.11 25.43 -59.51
CA ARG A 14 6.81 24.14 -59.68
C ARG A 14 8.18 24.38 -60.30
N ARG A 15 9.24 24.28 -59.49
CA ARG A 15 10.59 24.09 -60.04
C ARG A 15 10.93 22.60 -60.07
N ASN A 16 10.91 22.07 -61.28
CA ASN A 16 11.57 20.83 -61.63
C ASN A 16 13.08 21.00 -61.43
N PHE A 17 13.65 20.27 -60.47
CA PHE A 17 15.09 20.07 -60.39
C PHE A 17 15.43 18.69 -60.93
N PRO A 18 16.38 18.58 -61.88
CA PRO A 18 16.75 17.31 -62.48
C PRO A 18 17.55 16.47 -61.49
N PHE A 19 17.15 15.22 -61.31
CA PHE A 19 17.95 14.18 -60.69
C PHE A 19 19.19 13.88 -61.54
N PRO A 20 20.39 13.80 -60.94
CA PRO A 20 21.37 12.83 -61.38
C PRO A 20 21.25 11.58 -60.50
N LEU A 21 20.82 10.49 -61.14
CA LEU A 21 21.05 9.12 -60.70
C LEU A 21 22.56 8.93 -60.45
N ARG A 22 22.97 8.89 -59.19
CA ARG A 22 24.22 8.23 -58.81
C ARG A 22 23.97 7.32 -57.62
N VAL A 23 23.71 6.08 -58.00
CA VAL A 23 23.70 4.88 -57.17
C VAL A 23 24.84 4.93 -56.15
N ARG A 24 24.48 4.99 -54.87
CA ARG A 24 25.26 4.34 -53.80
C ARG A 24 24.30 3.57 -52.90
N LYS A 25 24.17 2.28 -53.23
CA LYS A 25 23.81 1.20 -52.31
C LYS A 25 24.48 1.48 -50.96
N LYS A 26 23.71 1.61 -49.87
CA LYS A 26 24.09 1.24 -48.49
C LYS A 26 23.08 1.66 -47.40
N TYR A 27 21.78 1.79 -47.67
CA TYR A 27 20.81 1.99 -46.58
C TYR A 27 19.53 1.21 -46.84
N LEU A 28 19.65 -0.11 -46.85
CA LEU A 28 18.51 -1.03 -46.80
C LEU A 28 18.85 -2.09 -45.76
N LEU A 29 18.85 -1.71 -44.47
CA LEU A 29 18.90 -2.60 -43.30
C LEU A 29 18.80 -1.74 -42.03
N ALA A 30 17.66 -1.05 -41.84
CA ALA A 30 17.36 -0.38 -40.57
C ALA A 30 15.84 -0.19 -40.35
N PHE A 31 15.03 -1.14 -40.82
CA PHE A 31 13.57 -1.08 -40.62
C PHE A 31 12.94 -2.42 -40.19
N THR A 32 13.75 -3.35 -39.66
CA THR A 32 13.29 -4.65 -39.12
C THR A 32 13.61 -4.85 -37.64
N ALA A 33 14.07 -3.81 -36.93
CA ALA A 33 14.48 -3.89 -35.52
C ALA A 33 13.62 -3.04 -34.56
N LEU A 34 12.38 -2.69 -34.93
CA LEU A 34 11.53 -1.80 -34.14
C LEU A 34 10.16 -2.38 -33.76
N PHE A 35 9.89 -3.65 -34.06
CA PHE A 35 8.59 -4.28 -33.77
C PHE A 35 8.64 -5.46 -32.77
N PHE A 36 9.79 -5.76 -32.16
CA PHE A 36 9.95 -6.90 -31.24
C PHE A 36 10.27 -6.53 -29.78
N SER A 37 10.14 -5.27 -29.38
CA SER A 37 10.43 -4.84 -28.00
C SER A 37 9.20 -4.33 -27.26
N ILE A 38 8.00 -4.82 -27.59
CA ILE A 38 6.88 -4.75 -26.65
C ILE A 38 7.07 -5.91 -25.68
N THR A 39 7.97 -5.76 -24.71
CA THR A 39 7.88 -6.59 -23.51
C THR A 39 6.59 -6.18 -22.83
N ASP A 40 5.61 -7.08 -22.80
CA ASP A 40 4.46 -6.96 -21.93
C ASP A 40 4.98 -6.87 -20.49
N THR A 41 5.18 -5.65 -19.99
CA THR A 41 5.26 -5.41 -18.56
C THR A 41 3.90 -5.76 -18.01
N THR A 42 3.73 -7.00 -17.56
CA THR A 42 2.59 -7.36 -16.74
C THR A 42 2.68 -6.46 -15.52
N ALA A 43 1.80 -5.47 -15.42
CA ALA A 43 1.59 -4.76 -14.17
C ALA A 43 1.29 -5.85 -13.13
N GLY A 44 2.21 -6.05 -12.19
CA GLY A 44 2.04 -7.06 -11.15
C GLY A 44 0.68 -6.85 -10.49
N TRP A 45 -0.02 -7.95 -10.21
CA TRP A 45 -1.26 -7.90 -9.46
C TRP A 45 -0.96 -7.23 -8.10
N ILE A 46 -1.60 -6.10 -7.83
CA ILE A 46 -1.46 -5.42 -6.54
C ILE A 46 -2.31 -6.20 -5.53
N SER A 47 -1.73 -7.26 -4.98
CA SER A 47 -2.21 -7.87 -3.74
C SER A 47 -2.08 -6.82 -2.64
N GLY A 48 -3.18 -6.50 -1.95
CA GLY A 48 -3.15 -5.46 -0.93
C GLY A 48 -2.54 -5.95 0.38
N ARG A 49 -2.99 -5.35 1.48
CA ARG A 49 -2.22 -5.32 2.73
C ARG A 49 -2.46 -6.55 3.57
N ASN A 50 -1.39 -7.20 3.99
CA ASN A 50 -1.41 -8.34 4.89
C ASN A 50 -1.00 -7.88 6.29
N MET A 51 -1.98 -7.64 7.16
CA MET A 51 -1.75 -7.09 8.49
C MET A 51 -2.20 -8.07 9.58
N VAL A 52 -1.35 -8.25 10.59
CA VAL A 52 -1.75 -8.94 11.82
C VAL A 52 -2.47 -7.96 12.72
N TRP A 53 -3.64 -8.35 13.25
CA TRP A 53 -4.34 -7.60 14.28
C TRP A 53 -4.16 -8.26 15.64
N VAL A 54 -3.78 -7.47 16.64
CA VAL A 54 -3.67 -7.94 18.03
C VAL A 54 -4.39 -7.00 18.96
N ASN A 55 -5.32 -7.55 19.73
CA ASN A 55 -5.97 -6.85 20.82
C ASN A 55 -5.46 -7.38 22.17
N LEU A 56 -4.71 -6.55 22.89
CA LEU A 56 -4.18 -6.86 24.22
C LEU A 56 -5.19 -6.57 25.34
N ASP A 57 -6.24 -5.80 25.07
CA ASP A 57 -7.31 -5.54 26.02
C ASP A 57 -8.37 -6.66 25.94
N LYS A 58 -8.36 -7.57 26.91
CA LYS A 58 -9.33 -8.67 26.99
C LYS A 58 -10.63 -8.28 27.71
N SER A 59 -10.81 -7.00 28.07
CA SER A 59 -12.02 -6.51 28.69
C SER A 59 -13.19 -6.39 27.68
N PRO A 60 -14.42 -6.14 28.15
CA PRO A 60 -15.55 -5.85 27.25
C PRO A 60 -15.33 -4.66 26.31
N GLY A 61 -14.53 -3.67 26.74
CA GLY A 61 -14.14 -2.52 25.92
C GLY A 61 -13.21 -2.92 24.78
N GLY A 62 -12.20 -3.75 25.07
CA GLY A 62 -11.37 -4.35 24.03
C GLY A 62 -12.17 -5.18 23.03
N ALA A 63 -13.10 -6.02 23.50
CA ALA A 63 -13.98 -6.78 22.61
C ALA A 63 -14.87 -5.87 21.73
N GLN A 64 -15.23 -4.67 22.20
CA GLN A 64 -15.95 -3.68 21.39
C GLN A 64 -15.08 -3.13 20.26
N VAL A 65 -13.78 -2.93 20.49
CA VAL A 65 -12.84 -2.50 19.45
C VAL A 65 -12.77 -3.53 18.33
N ASP A 66 -12.60 -4.82 18.67
CA ASP A 66 -12.58 -5.90 17.68
C ASP A 66 -13.87 -5.96 16.85
N ARG A 67 -15.03 -5.86 17.51
CA ARG A 67 -16.33 -5.85 16.83
C ARG A 67 -16.51 -4.63 15.92
N THR A 68 -16.00 -3.47 16.34
CA THR A 68 -16.10 -2.24 15.56
C THR A 68 -15.30 -2.38 14.26
N ILE A 69 -14.04 -2.83 14.35
CA ILE A 69 -13.18 -3.03 13.17
C ILE A 69 -13.77 -4.09 12.25
N ALA A 70 -14.19 -5.24 12.79
CA ALA A 70 -14.80 -6.29 11.99
C ALA A 70 -16.10 -5.81 11.30
N SER A 71 -16.94 -5.05 12.00
CA SER A 71 -18.15 -4.48 11.41
C SER A 71 -17.85 -3.41 10.36
N PHE A 72 -16.83 -2.59 10.57
CA PHE A 72 -16.44 -1.51 9.68
C PHE A 72 -15.98 -2.07 8.33
N LEU A 73 -15.09 -3.06 8.36
CA LEU A 73 -14.58 -3.71 7.14
C LEU A 73 -15.66 -4.51 6.40
N ASN A 74 -16.57 -5.17 7.11
CA ASN A 74 -17.67 -5.90 6.48
C ASN A 74 -18.69 -4.97 5.80
N LYS A 75 -18.92 -3.78 6.34
CA LYS A 75 -19.90 -2.81 5.78
C LYS A 75 -19.32 -2.03 4.61
N ASN A 76 -18.04 -1.67 4.69
CA ASN A 76 -17.39 -0.81 3.72
C ASN A 76 -16.11 -1.48 3.19
N PRO A 77 -16.22 -2.48 2.31
CA PRO A 77 -15.05 -3.23 1.84
C PRO A 77 -14.08 -2.38 1.01
N THR A 78 -14.39 -1.13 0.68
CA THR A 78 -13.51 -0.23 -0.09
C THR A 78 -12.94 0.94 0.73
N THR A 79 -12.93 0.84 2.07
CA THR A 79 -12.42 1.92 2.95
C THR A 79 -10.90 1.90 3.16
N CYS A 80 -10.37 3.00 3.73
CA CYS A 80 -8.94 3.18 4.04
C CYS A 80 -8.05 3.00 2.79
N ASP A 81 -8.48 3.58 1.67
CA ASP A 81 -7.77 3.55 0.38
C ASP A 81 -7.37 2.14 -0.08
N GLY A 82 -8.20 1.13 0.20
CA GLY A 82 -7.99 -0.23 -0.27
C GLY A 82 -9.26 -1.05 -0.34
N VAL A 83 -9.18 -2.16 -1.08
CA VAL A 83 -10.25 -3.15 -1.20
C VAL A 83 -9.99 -4.27 -0.19
N TRP A 84 -10.75 -4.26 0.90
CA TRP A 84 -10.84 -5.29 1.93
C TRP A 84 -11.76 -6.41 1.45
N SER A 85 -11.27 -7.18 0.51
CA SER A 85 -11.85 -8.46 0.13
C SER A 85 -10.97 -9.58 0.65
N ILE A 86 -11.53 -10.79 0.73
CA ILE A 86 -10.75 -12.00 0.96
C ILE A 86 -9.58 -12.08 -0.03
N ASN A 87 -9.62 -11.52 -1.24
CA ASN A 87 -8.49 -11.68 -2.17
C ASN A 87 -7.53 -10.48 -2.22
N ASP A 88 -7.95 -9.30 -1.76
CA ASP A 88 -7.24 -8.05 -2.04
C ASP A 88 -6.70 -7.34 -0.80
N SER A 89 -7.14 -7.62 0.43
CA SER A 89 -6.48 -7.11 1.65
C SER A 89 -6.88 -7.95 2.86
N TRP A 90 -5.88 -8.59 3.47
CA TRP A 90 -6.10 -9.53 4.55
C TRP A 90 -5.78 -8.94 5.93
N LEU A 91 -6.80 -8.86 6.79
CA LEU A 91 -6.63 -8.59 8.21
C LEU A 91 -6.71 -9.88 9.01
N TYR A 92 -5.58 -10.32 9.55
CA TYR A 92 -5.47 -11.54 10.33
C TYR A 92 -5.83 -11.29 11.80
N MET A 93 -7.13 -11.18 12.09
CA MET A 93 -7.65 -11.08 13.47
C MET A 93 -7.76 -12.44 14.16
N LYS A 94 -8.23 -13.47 13.44
CA LYS A 94 -8.48 -14.82 13.99
C LYS A 94 -7.38 -15.83 13.69
N LYS A 95 -6.62 -15.64 12.60
CA LYS A 95 -5.52 -16.52 12.15
C LYS A 95 -4.14 -15.97 12.55
N ARG A 96 -4.00 -15.45 13.77
CA ARG A 96 -2.72 -14.89 14.21
C ARG A 96 -1.62 -15.97 14.25
N PRO A 97 -0.40 -15.69 13.74
CA PRO A 97 0.72 -16.60 13.87
C PRO A 97 1.00 -16.96 15.34
N PRO A 98 1.13 -18.26 15.69
CA PRO A 98 1.37 -18.69 17.07
C PRO A 98 2.66 -18.11 17.70
N THR A 99 3.65 -17.79 16.87
CA THR A 99 4.93 -17.21 17.28
C THR A 99 4.81 -15.74 17.71
N ILE A 100 3.78 -15.02 17.25
CA ILE A 100 3.46 -13.69 17.72
C ILE A 100 2.61 -13.89 18.98
N THR A 101 3.19 -13.92 20.18
CA THR A 101 2.46 -14.14 21.45
C THR A 101 2.05 -12.83 22.12
N ASP A 102 1.02 -12.84 22.99
CA ASP A 102 0.58 -11.62 23.71
C ASP A 102 1.72 -11.03 24.55
N ASP A 103 2.60 -11.89 25.08
CA ASP A 103 3.79 -11.49 25.82
C ASP A 103 4.81 -10.79 24.92
N LEU A 104 5.11 -11.37 23.75
CA LEU A 104 6.04 -10.75 22.79
C LEU A 104 5.54 -9.36 22.38
N VAL A 105 4.25 -9.26 22.06
CA VAL A 105 3.62 -7.99 21.66
C VAL A 105 3.59 -7.00 22.82
N THR A 106 3.26 -7.44 24.03
CA THR A 106 3.28 -6.58 25.23
C THR A 106 4.66 -5.99 25.47
N GLU A 107 5.71 -6.81 25.39
CA GLU A 107 7.07 -6.39 25.64
C GLU A 107 7.55 -5.33 24.65
N ILE A 108 7.16 -5.45 23.39
CA ILE A 108 7.55 -4.51 22.34
C ILE A 108 6.71 -3.23 22.40
N PHE A 109 5.38 -3.35 22.43
CA PHE A 109 4.46 -2.22 22.23
C PHE A 109 4.09 -1.48 23.52
N LYS A 110 4.16 -2.13 24.67
CA LYS A 110 3.89 -1.49 25.97
C LYS A 110 5.17 -1.19 26.73
N ASN A 111 6.11 -2.15 26.76
CA ASN A 111 7.32 -2.01 27.57
C ASN A 111 8.51 -1.45 26.78
N GLY A 112 8.38 -1.29 25.45
CA GLY A 112 9.42 -0.68 24.62
C GLY A 112 10.68 -1.52 24.47
N GLN A 113 10.61 -2.85 24.65
CA GLN A 113 11.76 -3.75 24.51
C GLN A 113 12.18 -3.91 23.04
N THR A 114 13.06 -3.03 22.59
CA THR A 114 13.59 -3.03 21.22
C THR A 114 14.36 -4.29 20.86
N SER A 115 14.97 -4.96 21.84
CA SER A 115 15.69 -6.24 21.65
C SER A 115 14.81 -7.36 21.08
N LYS A 116 13.49 -7.30 21.30
CA LYS A 116 12.52 -8.29 20.82
C LYS A 116 11.94 -7.96 19.44
N ILE A 117 12.18 -6.77 18.90
CA ILE A 117 11.68 -6.35 17.57
C ILE A 117 12.16 -7.30 16.47
N LYS A 118 13.42 -7.77 16.54
CA LYS A 118 13.97 -8.71 15.55
C LYS A 118 13.16 -10.00 15.47
N ALA A 119 12.82 -10.58 16.63
CA ALA A 119 12.01 -11.80 16.69
C ALA A 119 10.61 -11.58 16.10
N LEU A 120 10.00 -10.42 16.34
CA LEU A 120 8.72 -10.06 15.74
C LEU A 120 8.82 -9.86 14.22
N HIS A 121 9.89 -9.23 13.71
CA HIS A 121 10.12 -9.11 12.27
C HIS A 121 10.28 -10.46 11.59
N GLU A 122 11.04 -11.38 12.19
CA GLU A 122 11.19 -12.74 11.68
C GLU A 122 9.85 -13.49 11.68
N ALA A 123 9.06 -13.35 12.73
CA ALA A 123 7.73 -13.95 12.81
C ALA A 123 6.75 -13.39 11.76
N LEU A 124 6.83 -12.08 11.47
CA LEU A 124 5.99 -11.45 10.45
C LEU A 124 6.42 -11.83 9.02
N LYS A 125 7.73 -11.81 8.76
CA LYS A 125 8.31 -12.05 7.43
C LYS A 125 8.19 -13.51 6.98
N ASN A 126 8.39 -14.46 7.90
CA ASN A 126 8.50 -15.88 7.56
C ASN A 126 7.18 -16.65 7.71
N TYR A 127 6.09 -15.98 8.10
CA TYR A 127 4.79 -16.65 8.21
C TYR A 127 4.19 -16.86 6.83
N THR A 128 3.75 -18.07 6.57
CA THR A 128 3.02 -18.41 5.35
C THR A 128 1.80 -19.29 5.68
N ASP A 129 0.75 -19.16 4.88
CA ASP A 129 -0.41 -20.04 4.88
C ASP A 129 -1.01 -20.17 3.46
N GLU A 130 -2.19 -20.79 3.35
CA GLU A 130 -2.89 -21.01 2.08
C GLU A 130 -3.23 -19.71 1.31
N TYR A 131 -3.19 -18.55 1.98
CA TYR A 131 -3.58 -17.24 1.47
C TYR A 131 -2.45 -16.21 1.52
N LEU A 132 -1.30 -16.59 2.08
CA LEU A 132 -0.17 -15.70 2.36
C LEU A 132 1.15 -16.40 2.13
N ASP A 133 1.87 -15.97 1.09
CA ASP A 133 3.18 -16.49 0.67
C ASP A 133 4.34 -15.55 1.05
N ASP A 134 4.09 -14.23 1.02
CA ASP A 134 5.11 -13.20 1.23
C ASP A 134 5.23 -12.70 2.69
N GLY A 135 4.49 -13.32 3.62
CA GLY A 135 4.40 -12.85 5.00
C GLY A 135 3.65 -11.52 5.15
N PHE A 136 3.68 -10.97 6.37
CA PHE A 136 2.90 -9.78 6.71
C PHE A 136 3.64 -8.48 6.40
N ASP A 137 2.89 -7.48 5.96
CA ASP A 137 3.34 -6.08 5.83
C ASP A 137 3.52 -5.40 7.18
N GLY A 138 2.89 -5.93 8.23
CA GLY A 138 3.06 -5.43 9.58
C GLY A 138 2.02 -5.95 10.56
N ILE A 139 1.99 -5.27 11.71
CA ILE A 139 1.11 -5.58 12.83
C ILE A 139 0.46 -4.29 13.35
N ILE A 140 -0.83 -4.37 13.64
CA ILE A 140 -1.57 -3.35 14.37
C ILE A 140 -1.96 -3.92 15.73
N VAL A 141 -1.69 -3.17 16.79
CA VAL A 141 -1.90 -3.57 18.18
C VAL A 141 -2.81 -2.56 18.88
N TYR A 142 -3.89 -3.03 19.49
CA TYR A 142 -4.65 -2.26 20.45
C TYR A 142 -4.28 -2.64 21.88
N SER A 143 -4.09 -1.62 22.73
CA SER A 143 -3.84 -1.77 24.16
C SER A 143 -4.61 -0.70 24.92
N ASN A 144 -5.13 -1.08 26.08
CA ASN A 144 -5.79 -0.18 27.00
C ASN A 144 -5.14 -0.30 28.38
N SER A 145 -4.10 0.49 28.62
CA SER A 145 -3.33 0.49 29.88
C SER A 145 -3.39 1.88 30.51
N GLY A 146 -4.61 2.34 30.77
CA GLY A 146 -4.92 3.71 31.15
C GLY A 146 -5.63 4.41 30.00
N GLU A 147 -4.91 4.68 28.92
CA GLU A 147 -5.45 5.21 27.66
C GLU A 147 -5.57 4.11 26.61
N GLY A 148 -6.62 4.17 25.79
CA GLY A 148 -6.75 3.30 24.63
C GLY A 148 -5.81 3.77 23.53
N LYS A 149 -4.86 2.92 23.15
CA LYS A 149 -3.86 3.21 22.11
C LYS A 149 -3.93 2.12 21.03
N MET A 150 -3.98 2.56 19.78
CA MET A 150 -3.75 1.71 18.62
C MET A 150 -2.35 2.01 18.08
N MET A 151 -1.58 0.98 17.79
CA MET A 151 -0.18 1.10 17.42
C MET A 151 0.12 0.28 16.17
N ARG A 152 1.07 0.72 15.37
CA ARG A 152 1.54 0.01 14.17
C ARG A 152 3.02 -0.23 14.23
N MET A 153 3.45 -1.38 13.73
CA MET A 153 4.80 -1.58 13.22
C MET A 153 4.74 -2.21 11.83
N THR A 154 5.47 -1.64 10.88
CA THR A 154 5.63 -2.19 9.52
C THR A 154 6.79 -3.17 9.51
N THR A 155 6.64 -4.31 8.82
CA THR A 155 7.70 -5.29 8.65
C THR A 155 8.93 -4.65 8.01
N GLY A 156 10.11 -4.98 8.54
CA GLY A 156 11.37 -4.35 8.11
C GLY A 156 11.60 -2.93 8.63
N ARG A 157 10.65 -2.33 9.36
CA ARG A 157 10.81 -1.05 10.06
C ARG A 157 10.73 -1.24 11.56
N GLY A 158 11.67 -0.66 12.31
CA GLY A 158 11.69 -0.73 13.78
C GLY A 158 10.84 0.34 14.48
N LYS A 159 10.28 1.28 13.72
CA LYS A 159 9.49 2.39 14.29
C LYS A 159 8.08 1.91 14.63
N ILE A 160 7.66 2.17 15.87
CA ILE A 160 6.28 2.00 16.31
C ILE A 160 5.57 3.35 16.21
N GLU A 161 4.47 3.37 15.48
CA GLU A 161 3.58 4.53 15.41
C GLU A 161 2.40 4.30 16.33
N THR A 162 1.95 5.35 17.01
CA THR A 162 0.92 5.26 18.04
C THR A 162 -0.16 6.30 17.79
N PHE A 163 -1.41 5.88 17.94
CA PHE A 163 -2.59 6.72 17.86
C PHE A 163 -3.46 6.50 19.10
N THR A 164 -3.79 7.56 19.82
CA THR A 164 -4.68 7.48 20.99
C THR A 164 -6.14 7.46 20.54
N VAL A 165 -6.84 6.37 20.82
CA VAL A 165 -8.26 6.16 20.47
C VAL A 165 -9.22 6.45 21.61
N SER A 166 -8.73 6.46 22.87
CA SER A 166 -9.51 6.93 24.01
C SER A 166 -8.64 7.53 25.11
N LEU A 167 -9.21 8.50 25.80
CA LEU A 167 -8.60 9.08 27.00
C LEU A 167 -8.80 8.17 28.21
N LYS A 168 -8.03 8.45 29.27
CA LYS A 168 -8.07 7.65 30.50
C LYS A 168 -9.48 7.51 31.08
N GLY A 169 -9.88 6.26 31.33
CA GLY A 169 -11.18 5.92 31.91
C GLY A 169 -12.37 6.11 30.97
N LYS A 170 -12.14 6.44 29.69
CA LYS A 170 -13.19 6.56 28.68
C LYS A 170 -13.14 5.39 27.70
N GLN A 171 -14.31 4.93 27.30
CA GLN A 171 -14.44 3.95 26.21
C GLN A 171 -14.10 4.63 24.87
N PRO A 172 -13.40 3.93 23.96
CA PRO A 172 -13.15 4.42 22.61
C PRO A 172 -14.45 4.54 21.82
N ARG A 173 -14.60 5.66 21.11
CA ARG A 173 -15.73 5.86 20.20
C ARG A 173 -15.50 5.10 18.89
N GLY A 174 -16.58 4.63 18.26
CA GLY A 174 -16.51 3.87 17.01
C GLY A 174 -15.76 4.61 15.89
N ASP A 175 -16.12 5.87 15.65
CA ASP A 175 -15.50 6.72 14.63
C ASP A 175 -13.99 6.95 14.85
N MET A 176 -13.57 7.06 16.11
CA MET A 176 -12.16 7.18 16.47
C MET A 176 -11.40 5.87 16.25
N ILE A 177 -12.02 4.71 16.53
CA ILE A 177 -11.44 3.40 16.26
C ILE A 177 -11.22 3.22 14.76
N GLU A 178 -12.25 3.51 13.96
CA GLU A 178 -12.22 3.40 12.50
C GLU A 178 -11.16 4.32 11.89
N SER A 179 -11.14 5.59 12.30
CA SER A 179 -10.16 6.58 11.83
C SER A 179 -8.73 6.19 12.18
N ALA A 180 -8.49 5.74 13.42
CA ALA A 180 -7.17 5.29 13.84
C ALA A 180 -6.72 4.04 13.09
N PHE A 181 -7.64 3.10 12.85
CA PHE A 181 -7.36 1.92 12.07
C PHE A 181 -6.96 2.29 10.63
N CYS A 182 -7.74 3.12 9.94
CA CYS A 182 -7.38 3.61 8.60
C CYS A 182 -6.02 4.32 8.57
N PHE A 183 -5.76 5.21 9.54
CA PHE A 183 -4.50 5.96 9.60
C PHE A 183 -3.28 5.06 9.79
N LEU A 184 -3.42 3.96 10.53
CA LEU A 184 -2.36 3.01 10.83
C LEU A 184 -2.19 1.93 9.75
N LEU A 185 -2.93 1.98 8.65
CA LEU A 185 -2.67 1.06 7.55
C LEU A 185 -1.49 1.58 6.71
N PRO A 186 -0.54 0.71 6.30
CA PRO A 186 0.49 1.12 5.36
C PRO A 186 -0.15 1.51 4.01
N PRO A 187 0.51 2.33 3.19
CA PRO A 187 0.06 2.58 1.82
C PRO A 187 0.14 1.29 0.99
N VAL A 188 -0.77 1.13 0.02
CA VAL A 188 -0.75 0.01 -0.93
C VAL A 188 0.33 0.27 -1.98
N THR A 189 1.58 -0.01 -1.65
CA THR A 189 2.70 0.09 -2.59
C THR A 189 3.60 -1.13 -2.43
N ARG A 190 3.25 -2.27 -3.05
CA ARG A 190 4.29 -3.24 -3.40
C ARG A 190 4.97 -2.69 -4.64
N LEU A 191 6.27 -2.41 -4.53
CA LEU A 191 7.08 -2.03 -5.68
C LEU A 191 7.00 -3.14 -6.74
N PRO A 192 6.95 -2.80 -8.04
CA PRO A 192 6.97 -3.78 -9.13
C PRO A 192 8.25 -4.62 -9.15
#